data_AF-A0A0B4EPE9-F1
#
_entry.id   AF-A0A0B4EPE9-F1
#
_cell.length_a   1.000
_cell.length_b   1.000
_cell.length_c   1.000
_cell.angle_alpha   90.00
_cell.angle_beta   90.00
_cell.angle_gamma   90.00
#
_symmetry.space_group_name_H-M   'P 1'
#
loop_
_entity.id
_entity.type
_entity.pdbx_description
1 polymer ?
#
loop_
_entity_poly.entity_id
_entity_poly.type
_entity_poly.pdbx_seq_one_letter_code
_entity_poly.pdbx_strand_id
1 'polypeptide(L)'
;MSAPEYIFEASTKPSLPWHEVPLIRATEESVEGYGCLVDDPESFEIEIVQWPAQGWRPIDEGTGDEAGWVEGTFRGDWRGDVLYGENEAVNGNYVLGWSTDPQKAQVEAQSAPRDQVLLWHMNYHPDGGQLFYPLDNKPFIIPAALPGDDLKPEKVVAFWCDGSKGLYIHPNIWHEGIFPVQDSQRFLDRQGKVHARVSCDVGQEFGVYLSCPLREDKIQS
;
A
#
# COMPACT_ATOMS: atom_id res chain seq x y z
N MET A 1 -10.56 12.02 -19.00
CA MET A 1 -9.94 10.81 -18.43
C MET A 1 -11.03 10.10 -17.64
N SER A 2 -11.22 8.80 -17.84
CA SER A 2 -12.08 7.98 -17.00
C SER A 2 -11.42 7.78 -15.63
N ALA A 3 -12.20 7.56 -14.58
CA ALA A 3 -11.65 7.14 -13.30
C ALA A 3 -10.85 5.84 -13.47
N PRO A 4 -9.72 5.66 -12.75
CA PRO A 4 -8.98 4.41 -12.81
C PRO A 4 -9.85 3.24 -12.33
N GLU A 5 -9.72 2.11 -13.03
CA GLU A 5 -10.42 0.86 -12.70
C GLU A 5 -9.55 0.04 -11.76
N TYR A 6 -10.05 -0.21 -10.55
CA TYR A 6 -9.33 -0.95 -9.51
C TYR A 6 -9.84 -2.37 -9.32
N ILE A 7 -10.97 -2.72 -9.91
CA ILE A 7 -11.51 -4.08 -9.94
C ILE A 7 -11.59 -4.48 -11.41
N PHE A 8 -10.80 -5.49 -11.76
CA PHE A 8 -10.72 -6.02 -13.12
C PHE A 8 -10.36 -7.50 -13.07
N GLU A 9 -10.61 -8.20 -14.17
CA GLU A 9 -10.15 -9.58 -14.34
C GLU A 9 -8.63 -9.61 -14.55
N ALA A 10 -7.91 -10.50 -13.87
CA ALA A 10 -6.46 -10.63 -13.99
C ALA A 10 -6.02 -10.78 -15.46
N SER A 11 -6.76 -11.54 -16.26
CA SER A 11 -6.50 -11.78 -17.68
C SER A 11 -6.57 -10.55 -18.58
N THR A 12 -7.09 -9.41 -18.07
CA THR A 12 -7.06 -8.13 -18.80
C THR A 12 -5.69 -7.45 -18.76
N LYS A 13 -4.81 -7.84 -17.82
CA LYS A 13 -3.47 -7.29 -17.63
C LYS A 13 -2.44 -8.16 -18.35
N PRO A 14 -1.54 -7.60 -19.18
CA PRO A 14 -0.61 -8.38 -20.00
C PRO A 14 0.45 -9.10 -19.16
N SER A 15 1.06 -10.15 -19.70
CA SER A 15 2.30 -10.68 -19.13
C SER A 15 3.43 -9.65 -19.33
N LEU A 16 4.07 -9.25 -18.24
CA LEU A 16 5.22 -8.32 -18.24
C LEU A 16 6.40 -8.94 -17.48
N PRO A 17 7.65 -8.51 -17.76
CA PRO A 17 8.80 -8.82 -16.90
C PRO A 17 8.58 -8.36 -15.46
N TRP A 18 9.25 -9.01 -14.51
CA TRP A 18 9.14 -8.67 -13.09
C TRP A 18 10.42 -7.98 -12.61
N HIS A 19 10.26 -6.93 -11.81
CA HIS A 19 11.31 -6.27 -11.08
C HIS A 19 11.25 -6.73 -9.62
N GLU A 20 12.31 -7.38 -9.12
CA GLU A 20 12.34 -7.85 -7.73
C GLU A 20 12.46 -6.68 -6.76
N VAL A 21 11.53 -6.59 -5.82
CA VAL A 21 11.54 -5.57 -4.77
C VAL A 21 12.33 -6.09 -3.56
N PRO A 22 13.32 -5.34 -3.06
CA PRO A 22 14.02 -5.70 -1.82
C PRO A 22 13.07 -5.79 -0.63
N LEU A 23 13.08 -6.91 0.08
CA LEU A 23 12.33 -7.08 1.33
C LEU A 23 13.23 -6.74 2.52
N ILE A 24 12.83 -5.78 3.34
CA ILE A 24 13.59 -5.26 4.48
C ILE A 24 12.76 -5.46 5.75
N ARG A 25 13.38 -5.87 6.86
CA ARG A 25 12.66 -5.98 8.14
C ARG A 25 12.26 -4.60 8.64
N ALA A 26 10.99 -4.41 8.98
CA ALA A 26 10.52 -3.18 9.59
C ALA A 26 11.07 -3.04 11.02
N THR A 27 11.83 -1.97 11.22
CA THR A 27 12.42 -1.50 12.48
C THR A 27 12.31 0.01 12.49
N GLU A 28 12.45 0.67 13.65
CA GLU A 28 12.42 2.14 13.72
C GLU A 28 13.45 2.79 12.79
N GLU A 29 14.64 2.19 12.66
CA GLU A 29 15.71 2.67 11.77
C GLU A 29 15.36 2.47 10.30
N SER A 30 14.88 1.28 9.91
CA SER A 30 14.63 0.98 8.50
C SER A 30 13.45 1.76 7.91
N VAL A 31 12.47 2.12 8.73
CA VAL A 31 11.27 2.86 8.28
C VAL A 31 11.45 4.38 8.41
N GLU A 32 12.60 4.84 8.89
CA GLU A 32 12.89 6.27 9.02
C GLU A 32 12.70 6.99 7.68
N GLY A 33 11.96 8.11 7.69
CA GLY A 33 11.61 8.88 6.50
C GLY A 33 10.39 8.36 5.73
N TYR A 34 9.99 7.09 5.93
CA TYR A 34 8.74 6.55 5.40
C TYR A 34 7.59 6.68 6.41
N GLY A 35 7.90 6.58 7.70
CA GLY A 35 6.90 6.54 8.75
C GLY A 35 7.49 6.08 10.07
N CYS A 36 6.72 5.32 10.85
CA CYS A 36 7.18 4.73 12.11
C CYS A 36 6.36 3.49 12.49
N LEU A 37 6.89 2.69 13.42
CA LEU A 37 6.13 1.60 14.02
C LEU A 37 5.22 2.14 15.13
N VAL A 38 4.04 1.53 15.27
CA VAL A 38 3.02 1.97 16.24
C VAL A 38 2.70 0.84 17.20
N ASP A 39 2.96 1.05 18.49
CA ASP A 39 2.68 0.08 19.56
C ASP A 39 1.21 0.06 20.00
N ASP A 40 0.55 1.21 20.03
CA ASP A 40 -0.85 1.35 20.43
C ASP A 40 -1.57 2.36 19.51
N PRO A 41 -2.52 1.92 18.67
CA PRO A 41 -3.19 2.81 17.74
C PRO A 41 -4.04 3.87 18.46
N GLU A 42 -4.54 3.61 19.67
CA GLU A 42 -5.38 4.58 20.41
C GLU A 42 -4.61 5.83 20.85
N SER A 43 -3.28 5.71 20.96
CA SER A 43 -2.39 6.81 21.34
C SER A 43 -1.78 7.55 20.16
N PHE A 44 -2.04 7.10 18.93
CA PHE A 44 -1.35 7.56 17.73
C PHE A 44 -2.20 8.55 16.93
N GLU A 45 -1.64 9.74 16.69
CA GLU A 45 -2.27 10.80 15.91
C GLU A 45 -1.90 10.70 14.44
N ILE A 46 -2.89 10.88 13.56
CA ILE A 46 -2.68 10.84 12.10
C ILE A 46 -2.31 12.24 11.62
N GLU A 47 -1.16 12.38 10.96
CA GLU A 47 -0.77 13.61 10.27
C GLU A 47 -1.78 13.94 9.17
N ILE A 48 -2.38 15.14 9.24
CA ILE A 48 -3.22 15.71 8.20
C ILE A 48 -2.53 16.94 7.65
N VAL A 49 -2.43 17.03 6.33
CA VAL A 49 -1.69 18.08 5.64
C VAL A 49 -2.64 19.18 5.23
N GLN A 50 -2.32 20.42 5.60
CA GLN A 50 -3.03 21.60 5.10
C GLN A 50 -2.96 21.65 3.58
N TRP A 51 -4.13 21.73 2.93
CA TRP A 51 -4.23 21.82 1.48
C TRP A 51 -3.31 22.92 0.91
N PRO A 52 -2.49 22.63 -0.11
CA PRO A 52 -1.51 23.61 -0.59
C PRO A 52 -2.18 24.75 -1.37
N ALA A 53 -1.70 25.97 -1.16
CA ALA A 53 -1.98 27.08 -2.07
C ALA A 53 -1.21 26.90 -3.38
N GLN A 54 -1.87 27.12 -4.53
CA GLN A 54 -1.24 27.00 -5.86
C GLN A 54 -0.30 28.17 -6.22
N GLY A 55 -0.29 29.24 -5.42
CA GLY A 55 0.47 30.46 -5.70
C GLY A 55 1.04 31.07 -4.42
N TRP A 56 1.44 32.34 -4.50
CA TRP A 56 2.17 33.01 -3.41
C TRP A 56 1.32 33.41 -2.20
N ARG A 57 -0.02 33.37 -2.30
CA ARG A 57 -0.89 33.71 -1.18
C ARG A 57 -1.02 32.51 -0.24
N PRO A 58 -0.79 32.67 1.07
CA PRO A 58 -0.90 31.57 2.01
C PRO A 58 -2.37 31.16 2.23
N ILE A 59 -2.56 29.95 2.73
CA ILE A 59 -3.83 29.52 3.32
C ILE A 59 -3.94 30.15 4.72
N ASP A 60 -5.17 30.52 5.11
CA ASP A 60 -5.41 31.12 6.42
C ASP A 60 -5.15 30.09 7.53
N GLU A 61 -4.62 30.56 8.67
CA GLU A 61 -4.31 29.72 9.83
C GLU A 61 -5.55 28.95 10.32
N GLY A 62 -5.40 27.65 10.52
CA GLY A 62 -6.49 26.77 10.99
C GLY A 62 -7.51 26.37 9.92
N THR A 63 -7.19 26.54 8.64
CA THR A 63 -8.05 26.08 7.53
C THR A 63 -7.31 25.11 6.61
N GLY A 64 -8.03 24.25 5.90
CA GLY A 64 -7.45 23.39 4.85
C GLY A 64 -6.99 21.99 5.28
N ASP A 65 -7.10 21.66 6.57
CA ASP A 65 -6.85 20.35 7.18
C ASP A 65 -8.04 19.85 8.04
N GLU A 66 -9.11 20.64 8.14
CA GLU A 66 -10.26 20.43 9.03
C GLU A 66 -11.05 19.14 8.78
N ALA A 67 -10.87 18.51 7.62
CA ALA A 67 -11.50 17.23 7.32
C ALA A 67 -11.04 16.11 8.26
N GLY A 68 -9.82 16.21 8.81
CA GLY A 68 -9.26 15.20 9.71
C GLY A 68 -9.02 13.85 9.02
N TRP A 69 -9.07 12.78 9.81
CA TRP A 69 -8.98 11.40 9.35
C TRP A 69 -10.30 10.64 9.48
N VAL A 70 -10.37 9.50 8.81
CA VAL A 70 -11.43 8.49 8.92
C VAL A 70 -10.82 7.15 9.32
N GLU A 71 -11.66 6.29 9.89
CA GLU A 71 -11.27 4.95 10.34
C GLU A 71 -12.20 3.89 9.77
N GLY A 72 -11.65 2.71 9.55
CA GLY A 72 -12.38 1.50 9.19
C GLY A 72 -11.48 0.28 9.21
N THR A 73 -12.03 -0.88 8.85
CA THR A 73 -11.20 -2.06 8.63
C THR A 73 -10.62 -2.04 7.22
N PHE A 74 -9.32 -2.25 7.09
CA PHE A 74 -8.74 -2.72 5.84
C PHE A 74 -8.62 -4.25 5.87
N ARG A 75 -9.05 -4.92 4.80
CA ARG A 75 -8.94 -6.36 4.65
C ARG A 75 -8.15 -6.72 3.39
N GLY A 76 -7.09 -7.50 3.58
CA GLY A 76 -6.45 -8.23 2.49
C GLY A 76 -7.04 -9.64 2.40
N ASP A 77 -7.45 -10.07 1.22
CA ASP A 77 -8.10 -11.37 0.98
C ASP A 77 -7.60 -11.98 -0.33
N TRP A 78 -6.89 -13.10 -0.23
CA TRP A 78 -6.49 -13.88 -1.38
C TRP A 78 -7.64 -14.77 -1.87
N ARG A 79 -7.97 -14.66 -3.15
CA ARG A 79 -8.92 -15.54 -3.84
C ARG A 79 -8.19 -16.22 -4.99
N GLY A 80 -7.93 -17.51 -4.81
CA GLY A 80 -7.00 -18.25 -5.65
C GLY A 80 -5.63 -17.57 -5.65
N ASP A 81 -5.24 -17.03 -6.80
CA ASP A 81 -3.97 -16.35 -7.07
C ASP A 81 -4.08 -14.82 -7.08
N VAL A 82 -5.26 -14.24 -6.82
CA VAL A 82 -5.50 -12.78 -6.86
C VAL A 82 -5.64 -12.23 -5.45
N LEU A 83 -4.90 -11.17 -5.12
CA LEU A 83 -5.02 -10.47 -3.85
C LEU A 83 -5.99 -9.30 -4.00
N TYR A 84 -7.06 -9.32 -3.20
CA TYR A 84 -8.01 -8.22 -3.09
C TYR A 84 -7.77 -7.41 -1.82
N GLY A 85 -8.00 -6.10 -1.92
CA GLY A 85 -8.05 -5.17 -0.81
C GLY A 85 -9.45 -4.56 -0.69
N GLU A 86 -10.00 -4.55 0.51
CA GLU A 86 -11.24 -3.84 0.87
C GLU A 86 -10.90 -2.81 1.95
N ASN A 87 -11.28 -1.55 1.73
CA ASN A 87 -11.02 -0.45 2.64
C ASN A 87 -12.33 0.20 3.08
N GLU A 88 -12.79 -0.13 4.29
CA GLU A 88 -14.04 0.40 4.84
C GLU A 88 -13.96 1.89 5.18
N ALA A 89 -12.76 2.43 5.48
CA ALA A 89 -12.60 3.84 5.86
C ALA A 89 -13.01 4.79 4.73
N VAL A 90 -12.84 4.36 3.47
CA VAL A 90 -13.15 5.15 2.26
C VAL A 90 -14.06 4.43 1.26
N ASN A 91 -14.66 3.29 1.66
CA ASN A 91 -15.47 2.42 0.81
C ASN A 91 -14.77 1.96 -0.48
N GLY A 92 -13.48 1.65 -0.36
CA GLY A 92 -12.61 1.25 -1.46
C GLY A 92 -12.57 -0.27 -1.68
N ASN A 93 -12.46 -0.69 -2.94
CA ASN A 93 -12.27 -2.10 -3.31
C ASN A 93 -11.26 -2.18 -4.46
N TYR A 94 -10.27 -3.06 -4.33
CA TYR A 94 -9.11 -3.09 -5.22
C TYR A 94 -8.61 -4.52 -5.48
N VAL A 95 -8.07 -4.75 -6.68
CA VAL A 95 -7.09 -5.81 -6.95
C VAL A 95 -5.71 -5.23 -6.65
N LEU A 96 -5.04 -5.77 -5.62
CA LEU A 96 -3.71 -5.30 -5.20
C LEU A 96 -2.59 -5.96 -6.03
N GLY A 97 -2.81 -7.18 -6.50
CA GLY A 97 -1.85 -7.90 -7.32
C GLY A 97 -2.14 -9.39 -7.40
N TRP A 98 -1.12 -10.15 -7.81
CA TRP A 98 -1.25 -11.59 -8.07
C TRP A 98 -0.07 -12.37 -7.52
N SER A 99 -0.25 -13.65 -7.20
CA SER A 99 0.86 -14.54 -6.82
C SER A 99 1.60 -15.13 -8.03
N THR A 100 1.05 -14.98 -9.24
CA THR A 100 1.61 -15.49 -10.49
C THR A 100 1.28 -14.53 -11.64
N ASP A 101 1.81 -14.80 -12.83
CA ASP A 101 1.53 -14.01 -14.04
C ASP A 101 0.01 -13.78 -14.22
N PRO A 102 -0.45 -12.54 -14.43
CA PRO A 102 -1.88 -12.24 -14.52
C PRO A 102 -2.62 -13.01 -15.62
N GLN A 103 -1.93 -13.44 -16.68
CA GLN A 103 -2.52 -14.29 -17.74
C GLN A 103 -2.76 -15.75 -17.30
N LYS A 104 -2.21 -16.16 -16.15
CA LYS A 104 -2.33 -17.51 -15.59
C LYS A 104 -3.04 -17.55 -14.23
N ALA A 105 -3.17 -16.41 -13.57
CA ALA A 105 -3.83 -16.30 -12.27
C ALA A 105 -5.27 -16.79 -12.33
N GLN A 106 -5.68 -17.57 -11.32
CA GLN A 106 -7.03 -18.08 -11.17
C GLN A 106 -7.67 -17.51 -9.91
N VAL A 107 -8.97 -17.21 -9.94
CA VAL A 107 -9.69 -16.68 -8.76
C VAL A 107 -10.28 -17.82 -7.92
N GLU A 108 -10.66 -18.91 -8.57
CA GLU A 108 -11.39 -20.04 -7.97
C GLU A 108 -10.48 -21.01 -7.22
N ALA A 109 -9.21 -21.07 -7.58
CA ALA A 109 -8.22 -21.98 -7.00
C ALA A 109 -6.84 -21.34 -6.98
N GLN A 110 -6.06 -21.66 -5.95
CA GLN A 110 -4.66 -21.30 -5.90
C GLN A 110 -3.88 -22.22 -6.85
N SER A 111 -3.28 -21.67 -7.90
CA SER A 111 -2.48 -22.40 -8.88
C SER A 111 -0.98 -22.28 -8.64
N ALA A 112 -0.53 -21.32 -7.83
CA ALA A 112 0.86 -21.10 -7.47
C ALA A 112 1.05 -20.81 -5.96
N PRO A 113 2.26 -21.05 -5.39
CA PRO A 113 2.57 -20.59 -4.03
C PRO A 113 2.40 -19.07 -3.90
N ARG A 114 1.91 -18.60 -2.75
CA ARG A 114 1.79 -17.17 -2.41
C ARG A 114 3.13 -16.65 -1.87
N ASP A 115 4.18 -16.85 -2.65
CA ASP A 115 5.56 -16.48 -2.28
C ASP A 115 5.84 -15.00 -2.55
N GLN A 116 4.99 -14.31 -3.33
CA GLN A 116 5.10 -12.90 -3.68
C GLN A 116 3.75 -12.29 -4.07
N VAL A 117 3.70 -10.96 -4.13
CA VAL A 117 2.69 -10.18 -4.85
C VAL A 117 3.35 -9.53 -6.06
N LEU A 118 2.81 -9.79 -7.24
CA LEU A 118 3.07 -9.02 -8.45
C LEU A 118 2.19 -7.78 -8.43
N LEU A 119 2.78 -6.68 -7.99
CA LEU A 119 2.15 -5.39 -7.83
C LEU A 119 2.18 -4.62 -9.16
N TRP A 120 1.02 -4.06 -9.52
CA TRP A 120 0.82 -3.32 -10.77
C TRP A 120 0.60 -1.82 -10.56
N HIS A 121 0.34 -1.38 -9.33
CA HIS A 121 -0.05 -0.02 -9.00
C HIS A 121 0.66 0.45 -7.74
N MET A 122 1.00 1.73 -7.69
CA MET A 122 1.41 2.41 -6.48
C MET A 122 0.70 3.74 -6.39
N ASN A 123 0.52 4.27 -5.19
CA ASN A 123 -0.09 5.56 -4.98
C ASN A 123 0.45 6.25 -3.74
N TYR A 124 0.12 7.52 -3.57
CA TYR A 124 0.32 8.24 -2.32
C TYR A 124 -0.85 9.15 -2.01
N HIS A 125 -0.97 9.49 -0.73
CA HIS A 125 -1.97 10.38 -0.18
C HIS A 125 -1.31 11.71 0.24
N PRO A 126 -1.59 12.83 -0.46
CA PRO A 126 -1.04 14.13 -0.09
C PRO A 126 -1.83 14.79 1.05
N ASP A 127 -3.05 14.35 1.33
CA ASP A 127 -3.92 14.96 2.35
C ASP A 127 -3.61 14.50 3.78
N GLY A 128 -2.95 13.36 3.94
CA GLY A 128 -2.59 12.85 5.25
C GLY A 128 -1.80 11.54 5.18
N GLY A 129 -1.28 11.13 6.32
CA GLY A 129 -0.65 9.83 6.47
C GLY A 129 -1.69 8.72 6.59
N GLN A 130 -1.20 7.49 6.62
CA GLN A 130 -2.02 6.30 6.75
C GLN A 130 -1.44 5.32 7.75
N LEU A 131 -2.26 4.87 8.70
CA LEU A 131 -1.92 3.86 9.68
C LEU A 131 -2.59 2.54 9.31
N PHE A 132 -1.81 1.47 9.26
CA PHE A 132 -2.31 0.10 9.27
C PHE A 132 -1.85 -0.61 10.54
N TYR A 133 -2.79 -0.95 11.42
CA TYR A 133 -2.51 -1.70 12.64
C TYR A 133 -3.09 -3.12 12.55
N PRO A 134 -2.28 -4.19 12.68
CA PRO A 134 -2.74 -5.57 12.48
C PRO A 134 -3.71 -5.99 13.59
N LEU A 135 -4.94 -6.35 13.23
CA LEU A 135 -5.94 -6.82 14.19
C LEU A 135 -5.80 -8.32 14.53
N ASP A 136 -5.15 -9.07 13.63
CA ASP A 136 -5.00 -10.52 13.77
C ASP A 136 -3.58 -10.94 14.22
N ASN A 137 -2.68 -9.98 14.51
CA ASN A 137 -1.29 -10.21 14.94
C ASN A 137 -0.51 -11.19 14.04
N LYS A 138 -0.62 -10.99 12.72
CA LYS A 138 0.01 -11.83 11.69
C LYS A 138 0.97 -11.01 10.83
N PRO A 139 2.02 -11.65 10.26
CA PRO A 139 2.95 -10.94 9.39
C PRO A 139 2.31 -10.41 8.11
N PHE A 140 2.79 -9.26 7.67
CA PHE A 140 2.38 -8.58 6.44
C PHE A 140 3.55 -7.79 5.86
N ILE A 141 3.42 -7.37 4.60
CA ILE A 141 4.40 -6.46 3.98
C ILE A 141 3.73 -5.22 3.42
N ILE A 142 4.51 -4.14 3.31
CA ILE A 142 4.09 -2.89 2.66
C ILE A 142 5.17 -2.46 1.66
N PRO A 143 4.86 -2.39 0.35
CA PRO A 143 5.74 -1.76 -0.62
C PRO A 143 5.74 -0.24 -0.41
N ALA A 144 6.91 0.39 -0.45
CA ALA A 144 7.04 1.82 -0.25
C ALA A 144 8.23 2.44 -1.03
N ALA A 145 8.08 3.70 -1.42
CA ALA A 145 9.16 4.55 -1.92
C ALA A 145 9.02 5.98 -1.35
N LEU A 146 10.15 6.64 -1.12
CA LEU A 146 10.18 8.01 -0.60
C LEU A 146 9.51 9.01 -1.56
N PRO A 147 9.10 10.20 -1.08
CA PRO A 147 8.33 11.14 -1.87
C PRO A 147 9.05 11.64 -3.13
N GLY A 148 8.27 11.98 -4.15
CA GLY A 148 8.74 12.59 -5.39
C GLY A 148 8.01 12.04 -6.61
N ASP A 149 7.59 12.90 -7.53
CA ASP A 149 6.76 12.52 -8.70
C ASP A 149 7.47 11.57 -9.67
N ASP A 150 8.80 11.69 -9.81
CA ASP A 150 9.66 10.80 -10.63
C ASP A 150 9.92 9.47 -9.92
N LEU A 151 8.85 8.69 -9.67
CA LEU A 151 8.92 7.34 -9.11
C LEU A 151 9.76 6.43 -10.02
N LYS A 152 10.59 5.58 -9.41
CA LYS A 152 11.43 4.61 -10.11
C LYS A 152 11.30 3.24 -9.45
N PRO A 153 11.08 2.15 -10.22
CA PRO A 153 11.01 0.79 -9.67
C PRO A 153 12.18 0.46 -8.73
N GLU A 154 13.39 0.91 -9.05
CA GLU A 154 14.61 0.65 -8.29
C GLU A 154 14.65 1.36 -6.92
N LYS A 155 13.72 2.29 -6.67
CA LYS A 155 13.58 3.01 -5.40
C LYS A 155 12.52 2.40 -4.49
N VAL A 156 11.76 1.43 -4.98
CA VAL A 156 10.75 0.73 -4.20
C VAL A 156 11.40 -0.34 -3.36
N VAL A 157 11.06 -0.36 -2.07
CA VAL A 157 11.38 -1.44 -1.13
C VAL A 157 10.08 -2.00 -0.56
N ALA A 158 10.12 -3.17 0.05
CA ALA A 158 9.00 -3.71 0.81
C ALA A 158 9.42 -3.91 2.28
N PHE A 159 8.60 -3.45 3.22
CA PHE A 159 8.84 -3.61 4.64
C PHE A 159 8.11 -4.82 5.18
N TRP A 160 8.84 -5.79 5.75
CA TRP A 160 8.30 -6.93 6.47
C TRP A 160 7.95 -6.53 7.91
N CYS A 161 6.65 -6.54 8.22
CA CYS A 161 6.13 -6.35 9.55
C CYS A 161 5.74 -7.72 10.12
N ASP A 162 6.25 -8.07 11.31
CA ASP A 162 5.97 -9.37 11.93
C ASP A 162 4.56 -9.50 12.53
N GLY A 163 3.80 -8.40 12.53
CA GLY A 163 2.43 -8.33 13.05
C GLY A 163 2.33 -7.92 14.52
N SER A 164 3.45 -7.65 15.20
CA SER A 164 3.45 -7.22 16.61
C SER A 164 3.13 -5.74 16.82
N LYS A 165 3.33 -4.92 15.79
CA LYS A 165 3.09 -3.47 15.76
C LYS A 165 2.36 -3.06 14.48
N GLY A 166 1.72 -1.90 14.52
CA GLY A 166 1.26 -1.22 13.30
C GLY A 166 2.40 -0.55 12.55
N LEU A 167 2.15 -0.23 11.28
CA LEU A 167 2.99 0.66 10.49
C LEU A 167 2.19 1.92 10.16
N TYR A 168 2.72 3.06 10.57
CA TYR A 168 2.26 4.36 10.10
C TYR A 168 3.12 4.81 8.93
N ILE A 169 2.50 5.43 7.93
CA ILE A 169 3.11 5.92 6.70
C ILE A 169 2.84 7.43 6.61
N HIS A 170 3.88 8.23 6.40
CA HIS A 170 3.75 9.68 6.24
C HIS A 170 2.98 10.06 4.96
N PRO A 171 2.39 11.28 4.90
CA PRO A 171 1.87 11.82 3.66
C PRO A 171 2.92 11.82 2.54
N ASN A 172 2.48 11.69 1.29
CA ASN A 172 3.32 11.69 0.09
C ASN A 172 4.31 10.52 -0.09
N ILE A 173 4.30 9.53 0.81
CA ILE A 173 5.05 8.28 0.59
C ILE A 173 4.32 7.46 -0.45
N TRP A 174 5.02 7.04 -1.51
CA TRP A 174 4.49 6.07 -2.44
C TRP A 174 4.35 4.73 -1.74
N HIS A 175 3.18 4.13 -1.81
CA HIS A 175 2.87 2.81 -1.25
C HIS A 175 1.74 2.14 -2.05
N GLU A 176 1.29 0.98 -1.58
CA GLU A 176 0.00 0.40 -1.93
C GLU A 176 -0.68 -0.03 -0.62
N GLY A 177 -1.94 -0.47 -0.71
CA GLY A 177 -2.54 -1.31 0.33
C GLY A 177 -1.62 -2.45 0.79
N ILE A 178 -1.88 -2.95 1.98
CA ILE A 178 -1.02 -3.91 2.67
C ILE A 178 -1.18 -5.33 2.13
N PHE A 179 -0.09 -6.10 2.11
CA PHE A 179 -0.11 -7.48 1.63
C PHE A 179 -0.01 -8.46 2.79
N PRO A 180 -1.08 -9.22 3.10
CA PRO A 180 -1.00 -10.25 4.11
C PRO A 180 -0.15 -11.43 3.62
N VAL A 181 0.67 -11.98 4.51
CA VAL A 181 1.41 -13.23 4.23
C VAL A 181 0.47 -14.44 4.28
N GLN A 182 -0.63 -14.31 5.04
CA GLN A 182 -1.67 -15.34 5.15
C GLN A 182 -2.80 -15.09 4.14
N ASP A 183 -3.68 -16.07 3.98
CA ASP A 183 -4.83 -16.03 3.06
C ASP A 183 -5.74 -14.82 3.24
N SER A 184 -5.97 -14.41 4.49
CA SER A 184 -6.64 -13.16 4.78
C SER A 184 -6.19 -12.59 6.12
N GLN A 185 -6.23 -11.27 6.21
CA GLN A 185 -5.92 -10.52 7.43
C GLN A 185 -6.66 -9.20 7.45
N ARG A 186 -6.99 -8.75 8.66
CA ARG A 186 -7.65 -7.47 8.94
C ARG A 186 -6.74 -6.53 9.69
N PHE A 187 -6.95 -5.24 9.43
CA PHE A 187 -6.16 -4.16 9.97
C PHE A 187 -7.09 -3.00 10.31
N LEU A 188 -6.83 -2.34 11.44
CA LEU A 188 -7.37 -1.02 11.68
C LEU A 188 -6.67 -0.07 10.71
N ASP A 189 -7.45 0.59 9.88
CA ASP A 189 -6.98 1.60 8.95
C ASP A 189 -7.43 2.99 9.43
N ARG A 190 -6.49 3.93 9.50
CA ARG A 190 -6.79 5.35 9.66
C ARG A 190 -6.05 6.14 8.59
N GLN A 191 -6.76 6.97 7.85
CA GLN A 191 -6.19 7.75 6.75
C GLN A 191 -6.88 9.12 6.62
N GLY A 192 -6.27 10.02 5.86
CA GLY A 192 -6.85 11.32 5.52
C GLY A 192 -8.25 11.19 4.93
N LYS A 193 -9.19 12.01 5.43
CA LYS A 193 -10.61 11.95 5.05
C LYS A 193 -10.89 12.48 3.65
N VAL A 194 -10.03 13.36 3.13
CA VAL A 194 -10.16 13.86 1.76
C VAL A 194 -9.90 12.72 0.78
N HIS A 195 -9.02 11.79 1.15
CA HIS A 195 -8.62 10.64 0.34
C HIS A 195 -8.16 11.10 -1.05
N ALA A 196 -7.32 12.15 -1.06
CA ALA A 196 -6.65 12.54 -2.27
C ALA A 196 -5.66 11.44 -2.61
N ARG A 197 -5.60 11.04 -3.88
CA ARG A 197 -4.71 9.95 -4.30
C ARG A 197 -4.07 10.29 -5.62
N VAL A 198 -2.74 10.22 -5.64
CA VAL A 198 -1.93 10.28 -6.84
C VAL A 198 -1.45 8.86 -7.12
N SER A 199 -1.60 8.40 -8.36
CA SER A 199 -1.46 7.00 -8.73
C SER A 199 -0.44 6.82 -9.85
N CYS A 200 0.25 5.70 -9.81
CA CYS A 200 1.16 5.20 -10.83
C CYS A 200 0.72 3.79 -11.25
N ASP A 201 0.47 3.56 -12.54
CA ASP A 201 0.30 2.21 -13.08
C ASP A 201 1.67 1.72 -13.55
N VAL A 202 2.35 0.94 -12.70
CA VAL A 202 3.72 0.48 -12.90
C VAL A 202 3.86 -0.28 -14.22
N GLY A 203 2.85 -1.09 -14.56
CA GLY A 203 2.85 -1.87 -15.80
C GLY A 203 2.80 -0.98 -17.05
N GLN A 204 1.98 0.07 -17.02
CA GLN A 204 1.86 1.02 -18.13
C GLN A 204 3.06 1.97 -18.22
N GLU A 205 3.58 2.42 -17.09
CA GLU A 205 4.61 3.47 -17.04
C GLU A 205 6.03 2.91 -17.21
N PHE A 206 6.31 1.72 -16.67
CA PHE A 206 7.65 1.13 -16.67
C PHE A 206 7.74 -0.21 -17.42
N GLY A 207 6.62 -0.78 -17.85
CA GLY A 207 6.61 -2.04 -18.59
C GLY A 207 7.00 -3.26 -17.75
N VAL A 208 6.85 -3.18 -16.42
CA VAL A 208 7.17 -4.25 -15.46
C VAL A 208 6.09 -4.39 -14.39
N TYR A 209 6.08 -5.53 -13.70
CA TYR A 209 5.43 -5.66 -12.38
C TYR A 209 6.47 -5.67 -11.27
N LEU A 210 6.13 -5.09 -10.12
CA LEU A 210 6.97 -5.15 -8.93
C LEU A 210 6.69 -6.48 -8.21
N SER A 211 7.69 -7.35 -8.10
CA SER A 211 7.58 -8.62 -7.40
C SER A 211 7.99 -8.44 -5.93
N CYS A 212 6.99 -8.28 -5.06
CA CYS A 212 7.15 -8.06 -3.63
C CYS A 212 7.14 -9.40 -2.86
N PRO A 213 8.25 -9.87 -2.28
CA PRO A 213 8.33 -11.18 -1.65
C PRO A 213 7.50 -11.28 -0.35
N LEU A 214 6.78 -12.38 -0.17
CA LEU A 214 5.95 -12.69 1.03
C LEU A 214 6.57 -13.72 1.96
N ARG A 215 7.89 -13.89 1.91
CA ARG A 215 8.59 -14.90 2.69
C ARG A 215 9.66 -14.30 3.58
N GLU A 216 9.66 -14.71 4.85
CA GLU A 216 10.62 -14.22 5.84
C GLU A 216 12.08 -14.53 5.47
N ASP A 217 12.33 -15.66 4.81
CA ASP A 217 13.68 -16.04 4.35
C ASP A 217 14.22 -15.17 3.20
N LYS A 218 13.40 -14.26 2.66
CA LYS A 218 13.79 -13.28 1.65
C LYS A 218 14.16 -11.92 2.22
N ILE A 219 14.05 -11.71 3.53
CA ILE A 219 14.47 -10.48 4.18
C ILE A 219 15.97 -10.29 3.98
N GLN A 220 16.33 -9.14 3.42
CA GLN A 220 17.72 -8.73 3.22
C GLN A 220 18.30 -8.23 4.56
N SER A 221 19.58 -8.57 4.76
CA SER A 221 20.37 -8.17 5.94
C SER A 221 20.76 -6.71 5.91
#